data_AF-I0GV75-F1
#
_entry.id   AF-I0GV75-F1
#
_cell.length_a   1.000
_cell.length_b   1.000
_cell.length_c   1.000
_cell.angle_alpha   90.00
_cell.angle_beta   90.00
_cell.angle_gamma   90.00
#
_symmetry.space_group_name_H-M   'P 1'
#
loop_
_entity.id
_entity.type
_entity.pdbx_description
1 polymer ?
#
loop_
_entity_poly.entity_id
_entity_poly.type
_entity_poly.pdbx_seq_one_letter_code
_entity_poly.pdbx_strand_id
1 'polypeptide(L)' 'MKQYNNFIGYYPMGPFCSLEVWDIEHGIDDKVVFRWVTSGESSRLTKSKIRYDEQGEPFFKTRGMSVSFNDVMRWSLPFN' A
#
# COMPACT_ATOMS: atom_id res chain seq x y z
N MET A 1 13.95 -14.07 4.46
CA MET A 1 12.82 -13.11 4.33
C MET A 1 13.07 -12.27 3.08
N LYS A 2 12.09 -12.13 2.18
CA LYS A 2 12.23 -11.27 0.99
C LYS A 2 12.36 -9.82 1.46
N GLN A 3 13.39 -9.12 1.02
CA GLN A 3 13.59 -7.71 1.32
C GLN A 3 12.86 -6.89 0.25
N TYR A 4 11.97 -5.99 0.67
CA TYR A 4 11.28 -5.08 -0.24
C TYR A 4 12.00 -3.74 -0.20
N ASN A 5 12.65 -3.38 -1.30
CA ASN A 5 13.45 -2.15 -1.41
C ASN A 5 12.78 -1.07 -2.27
N ASN A 6 11.56 -1.31 -2.75
CA ASN A 6 10.91 -0.46 -3.74
C ASN A 6 9.71 0.29 -3.15
N PHE A 7 9.95 1.32 -2.35
CA PHE A 7 8.84 2.15 -1.86
C PHE A 7 8.05 2.76 -3.04
N ILE A 8 6.77 2.38 -3.17
CA ILE A 8 5.90 2.80 -4.29
C ILE A 8 5.21 4.11 -3.96
N GLY A 9 4.76 4.27 -2.73
CA GLY A 9 3.97 5.43 -2.33
C GLY A 9 3.29 5.27 -0.98
N TYR A 10 2.48 6.25 -0.61
CA TYR A 10 1.75 6.25 0.64
C TYR A 10 0.32 6.75 0.50
N TYR A 11 -0.55 6.24 1.36
CA TYR A 11 -1.91 6.71 1.55
C TYR A 11 -2.01 7.41 2.92
N PRO A 12 -2.19 8.74 2.98
CA PRO A 12 -2.31 9.46 4.24
C PRO A 12 -3.73 9.28 4.79
N MET A 13 -3.81 9.05 6.10
CA MET A 13 -5.10 8.99 6.81
C MET A 13 -5.25 10.08 7.86
N GLY A 14 -4.18 10.81 8.14
CA GLY A 14 -4.14 11.91 9.09
C GLY A 14 -2.71 12.32 9.41
N PRO A 15 -2.52 13.32 10.28
CA PRO A 15 -1.19 13.90 10.59
C PRO A 15 -0.20 12.89 11.19
N PHE A 16 -0.69 11.82 11.80
CA PHE A 16 0.13 10.80 12.47
C PHE A 16 -0.17 9.38 12.01
N CYS A 17 -0.89 9.21 10.90
CA CYS A 17 -1.27 7.89 10.42
C CYS A 17 -1.21 7.85 8.89
N SER A 18 -0.40 6.93 8.38
CA SER A 18 -0.32 6.64 6.95
C SER A 18 -0.14 5.15 6.71
N LEU A 19 -0.34 4.77 5.47
CA LEU A 19 -0.07 3.44 4.97
C LEU A 19 0.96 3.55 3.86
N GLU A 20 2.07 2.84 4.01
CA GLU A 20 3.13 2.78 3.02
C GLU A 20 2.98 1.54 2.15
N VAL A 21 3.01 1.73 0.83
CA VAL A 21 2.93 0.67 -0.18
C VAL A 21 4.33 0.41 -0.74
N TRP A 22 4.73 -0.86 -0.78
CA TRP A 22 6.12 -1.28 -1.01
C TRP A 22 6.33 -2.24 -2.17
N ASP A 23 5.31 -3.02 -2.55
CA ASP A 23 5.45 -3.96 -3.67
C ASP A 23 4.08 -4.47 -4.10
N ILE A 24 4.05 -5.08 -5.28
CA ILE A 24 2.98 -5.97 -5.72
C ILE A 24 3.60 -7.34 -5.98
N GLU A 25 3.15 -8.35 -5.26
CA GLU A 25 3.50 -9.74 -5.53
C GLU A 25 2.51 -10.35 -6.50
N HIS A 26 3.00 -10.67 -7.70
CA HIS A 26 2.20 -11.33 -8.73
C HIS A 26 2.06 -12.84 -8.48
N GLY A 27 0.89 -13.38 -8.79
CA GLY A 27 0.61 -14.82 -8.66
C GLY A 27 -0.81 -15.18 -9.13
N ILE A 28 -1.36 -16.28 -8.61
CA ILE A 28 -2.79 -16.62 -8.84
C ILE A 28 -3.69 -15.49 -8.33
N ASP A 29 -3.32 -14.94 -7.17
CA ASP A 29 -3.92 -13.75 -6.60
C ASP A 29 -2.82 -12.73 -6.36
N ASP A 30 -2.87 -11.61 -7.09
CA ASP A 30 -1.96 -10.49 -6.87
C ASP A 30 -2.19 -9.90 -5.47
N LYS A 31 -1.07 -9.60 -4.78
CA LYS A 31 -1.09 -9.09 -3.41
C LYS A 31 -0.28 -7.82 -3.32
N VAL A 32 -0.85 -6.81 -2.68
CA VAL A 32 -0.09 -5.62 -2.28
C VAL A 32 0.68 -5.90 -1.01
N VAL A 33 1.92 -5.42 -0.96
CA VAL A 33 2.77 -5.42 0.22
C VAL A 33 2.78 -4.02 0.80
N PHE A 34 2.43 -3.90 2.08
CA PHE A 34 2.30 -2.60 2.74
C PHE A 34 2.61 -2.69 4.24
N ARG A 35 2.74 -1.53 4.88
CA ARG A 35 2.77 -1.40 6.35
C ARG A 35 2.05 -0.15 6.82
N TRP A 36 1.63 -0.18 8.08
CA TRP A 36 1.10 0.99 8.77
C TRP A 36 2.23 1.80 9.37
N VAL A 37 2.12 3.12 9.29
CA VAL A 37 2.96 4.05 10.03
C VAL A 37 2.06 4.87 10.94
N THR A 38 2.25 4.75 12.24
CA THR A 38 1.46 5.48 13.25
C THR A 38 2.40 6.19 14.21
N SER A 39 2.27 7.51 14.35
CA SER A 39 3.10 8.34 15.23
C SER A 39 4.61 8.14 15.03
N GLY A 40 5.04 7.91 13.78
CA GLY A 40 6.44 7.65 13.43
C GLY A 40 6.88 6.20 13.59
N GLU A 41 6.06 5.32 14.17
CA GLU A 41 6.36 3.90 14.30
C GLU A 41 5.84 3.11 13.10
N SER A 42 6.73 2.29 12.52
CA SER A 42 6.38 1.41 11.41
C SER A 42 5.97 0.03 11.92
N SER A 43 4.82 -0.46 11.46
CA SER A 43 4.45 -1.87 11.65
C SER A 43 5.33 -2.79 10.80
N ARG A 44 5.24 -4.09 11.05
CA ARG A 44 5.76 -5.10 10.12
C ARG A 44 5.08 -4.96 8.77
N LEU A 45 5.80 -5.29 7.70
CA LEU A 45 5.20 -5.47 6.38
C LEU A 45 4.20 -6.62 6.42
N THR A 46 3.06 -6.40 5.79
CA THR A 46 1.99 -7.37 5.63
C THR A 46 1.47 -7.34 4.20
N LYS A 47 0.56 -8.25 3.88
CA LYS A 47 0.04 -8.45 2.53
C LYS A 47 -1.48 -8.47 2.53
N SER A 48 -2.07 -7.93 1.49
CA SER A 48 -3.51 -8.05 1.23
C SER A 48 -3.74 -8.34 -0.24
N LYS A 49 -4.77 -9.15 -0.52
CA LYS A 49 -5.18 -9.46 -1.90
C LYS A 49 -5.70 -8.20 -2.58
N ILE A 50 -5.24 -7.95 -3.80
CA ILE A 50 -5.81 -6.93 -4.67
C ILE A 50 -7.19 -7.39 -5.15
N ARG A 51 -8.14 -6.48 -5.06
CA ARG A 51 -9.54 -6.67 -5.45
C ARG A 51 -9.89 -5.58 -6.47
N TYR A 52 -11.02 -5.78 -7.14
CA TYR A 52 -11.56 -4.83 -8.11
C TYR A 52 -13.00 -4.51 -7.71
N ASP A 53 -13.37 -3.24 -7.80
CA ASP A 53 -14.76 -2.82 -7.61
C ASP A 53 -15.59 -3.05 -8.89
N GLU A 54 -16.85 -2.59 -8.90
CA GLU A 54 -17.77 -2.76 -10.02
C GLU A 54 -17.32 -2.01 -11.29
N GLN A 55 -16.46 -1.01 -11.15
CA GLN A 55 -15.87 -0.23 -12.23
C GLN A 55 -14.54 -0.84 -12.73
N GLY A 56 -14.04 -1.87 -12.05
CA GLY A 56 -12.76 -2.50 -12.35
C GLY A 56 -11.56 -1.76 -11.75
N GLU A 57 -11.78 -0.85 -10.79
CA GLU A 57 -10.69 -0.12 -10.16
C GLU A 57 -10.05 -0.95 -9.03
N PRO A 58 -8.71 -1.04 -8.99
CA PRO A 58 -8.03 -1.85 -8.00
C PRO A 58 -8.08 -1.21 -6.62
N PHE A 59 -8.33 -2.05 -5.61
CA PHE A 59 -8.27 -1.69 -4.19
C PHE A 59 -7.80 -2.87 -3.33
N PHE A 60 -7.46 -2.60 -2.08
CA PHE A 60 -7.16 -3.65 -1.10
C PHE A 60 -7.79 -3.33 0.26
N LYS A 61 -7.93 -4.35 1.10
CA LYS A 61 -8.51 -4.20 2.45
C LYS A 61 -7.46 -4.29 3.54
N THR A 62 -7.62 -3.47 4.57
CA THR A 62 -6.74 -3.42 5.76
C THR A 62 -7.54 -2.82 6.92
N ARG A 63 -7.37 -3.31 8.16
CA ARG A 63 -8.05 -2.78 9.37
C ARG A 63 -9.53 -2.38 9.20
N GLY A 64 -10.30 -3.17 8.44
CA GLY A 64 -11.73 -2.92 8.21
C GLY A 64 -12.07 -1.86 7.16
N MET A 65 -11.09 -1.22 6.52
CA MET A 65 -11.27 -0.26 5.44
C MET A 65 -10.81 -0.79 4.08
N SER A 66 -11.30 -0.15 3.02
CA SER A 66 -10.80 -0.31 1.64
C SER A 66 -9.89 0.86 1.30
N VAL A 67 -8.77 0.58 0.64
CA VAL A 67 -7.83 1.59 0.14
C VAL A 67 -7.75 1.42 -1.37
N SER A 68 -8.18 2.44 -2.12
CA SER A 68 -8.05 2.49 -3.57
C SER A 68 -6.60 2.78 -3.95
N PHE A 69 -6.10 2.13 -5.00
CA PHE A 69 -4.77 2.44 -5.52
C PHE A 69 -4.69 3.86 -6.11
N ASN A 70 -5.82 4.41 -6.56
CA ASN A 70 -5.87 5.78 -7.09
C ASN A 70 -5.65 6.83 -6.00
N ASP A 71 -5.93 6.50 -4.74
CA ASP A 71 -5.69 7.39 -3.60
C ASP A 71 -4.26 7.26 -3.04
N VAL A 72 -3.48 6.28 -3.51
CA VAL A 72 -2.09 6.12 -3.11
C VAL A 72 -1.25 7.17 -3.83
N MET A 73 -0.70 8.11 -3.07
CA MET A 73 0.24 9.08 -3.60
C MET A 73 1.56 8.39 -3.92
N ARG A 74 1.87 8.32 -5.21
CA ARG A 74 3.11 7.71 -5.70
C ARG A 74 4.30 8.53 -5.26
N TRP A 75 5.31 7.83 -4.74
CA TRP A 75 6.61 8.41 -4.47
C TRP A 75 7.40 8.49 -5.78
N SER A 76 7.21 9.57 -6.54
CA SER A 76 8.15 9.92 -7.59
C SER A 76 9.33 10.64 -6.93
N LEU A 77 10.53 10.06 -6.99
CA LEU A 77 11.75 10.84 -6.79
C LEU A 77 11.70 12.01 -7.79
N PRO A 78 12.00 13.26 -7.39
CA PRO A 78 12.20 14.33 -8.36
C PRO A 78 13.27 13.85 -9.33
N PHE A 79 12.96 13.87 -10.63
CA PHE A 79 13.90 13.55 -11.68
C PHE A 79 15.20 14.35 -11.45
N ASN A 80 16.34 13.67 -11.33
CA ASN A 80 17.66 14.28 -11.45
C ASN A 80 18.06 14.33 -12.92
#